data_AF-A0AA39Z0F0-F1
#
_entry.id   AF-A0AA39Z0F0-F1
#
_cell.length_a   1.000
_cell.length_b   1.000
_cell.length_c   1.000
_cell.angle_alpha   90.00
_cell.angle_beta   90.00
_cell.angle_gamma   90.00
#
_symmetry.space_group_name_H-M   'P 1'
#
loop_
_entity.id
_entity.type
_entity.pdbx_description
1 polymer ?
#
loop_
_entity_poly.entity_id
_entity_poly.type
_entity_poly.pdbx_seq_one_letter_code
_entity_poly.pdbx_strand_id
1 'polypeptide(L)'
;MDVFRFRLNCVDHYQATPTEFDPKLHRELGLPSQQHNGYQVPVIRVFGATETGQKVCAHIHGALPYLYLEYDGSLEQDAVDAYIQRLRISIDHALAISYRRNAYNSRLHFVGHISLVKGVPFFGYHVGYKYFLKVYILNPLNMTRLADLLQQGTILAKVMQPYESHLQYLLQWMCDYNLYGCAYIDCAKVKFRDPVPDSLEMRNPAHKWHDQSILSGWISDANELPRQSHCPIEVDVCVQDILNRKEIHSRPIHHDFKERFNHLAPDEKYVHSMAAAHSLPKF
;
A
#
# COMPACT_ATOMS: atom_id res chain seq x y z
N MET A 1 -17.25 18.13 2.66
CA MET A 1 -16.33 18.03 1.51
C MET A 1 -16.89 16.99 0.58
N ASP A 2 -16.99 17.31 -0.70
CA ASP A 2 -17.37 16.33 -1.70
C ASP A 2 -16.22 15.34 -1.90
N VAL A 3 -16.57 14.06 -2.07
CA VAL A 3 -15.61 12.98 -2.29
C VAL A 3 -14.92 13.19 -3.64
N PHE A 4 -13.59 13.16 -3.67
CA PHE A 4 -12.86 13.17 -4.93
C PHE A 4 -12.87 11.76 -5.52
N ARG A 5 -13.44 11.61 -6.71
CA ARG A 5 -13.67 10.31 -7.34
C ARG A 5 -13.10 10.24 -8.75
N PHE A 6 -12.37 9.17 -9.06
CA PHE A 6 -11.84 8.90 -10.40
C PHE A 6 -11.73 7.39 -10.68
N ARG A 7 -11.77 6.99 -11.96
CA ARG A 7 -11.68 5.58 -12.38
C ARG A 7 -10.24 5.06 -12.40
N LEU A 8 -10.03 3.82 -11.98
CA LEU A 8 -8.78 3.09 -12.12
C LEU A 8 -8.68 2.46 -13.51
N ASN A 9 -8.08 3.18 -14.49
CA ASN A 9 -7.96 2.68 -15.86
C ASN A 9 -6.61 2.04 -16.16
N CYS A 10 -5.52 2.66 -15.70
CA CYS A 10 -4.16 2.15 -15.85
C CYS A 10 -3.38 2.43 -14.56
N VAL A 11 -2.47 1.53 -14.20
CA VAL A 11 -1.69 1.63 -12.97
C VAL A 11 -0.24 1.22 -13.23
N ASP A 12 0.69 2.01 -12.71
CA ASP A 12 2.11 1.67 -12.64
C ASP A 12 2.69 2.11 -11.29
N HIS A 13 4.00 1.92 -11.08
CA HIS A 13 4.68 2.42 -9.90
C HIS A 13 6.10 2.89 -10.23
N TYR A 14 6.63 3.76 -9.39
CA TYR A 14 8.00 4.23 -9.46
C TYR A 14 8.59 4.41 -8.05
N GLN A 15 9.89 4.67 -7.98
CA GLN A 15 10.59 4.95 -6.73
C GLN A 15 10.82 6.46 -6.61
N ALA A 16 10.49 7.03 -5.45
CA ALA A 16 10.61 8.46 -5.17
C ALA A 16 11.30 8.71 -3.83
N THR A 17 11.82 9.92 -3.65
CA THR A 17 12.22 10.41 -2.33
C THR A 17 10.96 10.65 -1.49
N PRO A 18 10.94 10.25 -0.20
CA PRO A 18 9.80 10.46 0.67
C PRO A 18 9.38 11.93 0.76
N THR A 19 8.08 12.16 0.66
CA THR A 19 7.43 13.47 0.73
C THR A 19 6.63 13.61 2.03
N GLU A 20 5.89 14.70 2.20
CA GLU A 20 4.98 14.88 3.35
C GLU A 20 3.83 13.84 3.39
N PHE A 21 3.51 13.21 2.26
CA PHE A 21 2.45 12.20 2.14
C PHE A 21 2.91 10.78 2.50
N ASP A 22 4.22 10.57 2.60
CA ASP A 22 4.80 9.27 2.86
C ASP A 22 4.97 9.02 4.37
N PRO A 23 4.87 7.76 4.82
CA PRO A 23 5.08 7.42 6.23
C PRO A 23 6.49 7.78 6.68
N LYS A 24 6.61 8.36 7.88
CA LYS A 24 7.89 8.77 8.47
C LYS A 24 8.66 7.56 9.02
N LEU A 25 9.36 6.84 8.14
CA LEU A 25 10.10 5.62 8.49
C LEU A 25 11.47 5.90 9.16
N HIS A 26 11.87 7.16 9.36
CA HIS A 26 13.21 7.50 9.87
C HIS A 26 13.59 6.80 11.17
N ARG A 27 12.68 6.77 12.16
CA ARG A 27 12.92 6.12 13.46
C ARG A 27 13.15 4.64 13.29
N GLU A 28 12.31 4.01 12.51
CA GLU A 28 12.36 2.58 12.24
C GLU A 28 13.61 2.23 11.46
N LEU A 29 14.06 3.15 10.60
CA LEU A 29 15.26 3.00 9.82
C LEU A 29 16.55 3.24 10.62
N GLY A 30 16.45 3.84 11.81
CA GLY A 30 17.61 4.31 12.59
C GLY A 30 18.27 5.56 12.00
N LEU A 31 17.54 6.31 11.16
CA LEU A 31 18.05 7.50 10.48
C LEU A 31 17.80 8.77 11.32
N PRO A 32 18.72 9.75 11.29
CA PRO A 32 18.47 11.06 11.87
C PRO A 32 17.23 11.70 11.23
N SER A 33 16.40 12.36 12.03
CA SER A 33 15.16 13.02 11.58
C SER A 33 15.35 14.04 10.45
N GLN A 34 16.58 14.48 10.21
CA GLN A 34 16.94 15.49 9.19
C GLN A 34 17.41 14.89 7.85
N GLN A 35 17.52 13.56 7.71
CA GLN A 35 17.94 12.92 6.46
C GLN A 35 16.75 12.45 5.62
N HIS A 36 16.21 13.35 4.80
CA HIS A 36 15.16 13.03 3.80
C HIS A 36 15.68 12.21 2.61
N ASN A 37 17.00 12.24 2.33
CA ASN A 37 17.61 11.58 1.16
C ASN A 37 18.21 10.19 1.46
N GLY A 38 17.83 9.57 2.59
CA GLY A 38 18.44 8.31 3.03
C GLY A 38 17.87 7.06 2.35
N TYR A 39 16.66 7.13 1.79
CA TYR A 39 15.95 6.00 1.22
C TYR A 39 14.94 6.46 0.16
N GLN A 40 14.45 5.51 -0.63
CA GLN A 40 13.36 5.71 -1.58
C GLN A 40 12.14 4.89 -1.14
N VAL A 41 10.96 5.35 -1.51
CA VAL A 41 9.68 4.69 -1.26
C VAL A 41 8.96 4.44 -2.59
N PRO A 42 8.12 3.39 -2.67
CA PRO A 42 7.33 3.14 -3.86
C PRO A 42 6.10 4.05 -3.86
N VAL A 43 5.87 4.73 -4.98
CA VAL A 43 4.66 5.51 -5.23
C VAL A 43 3.93 4.86 -6.40
N ILE A 44 2.63 4.59 -6.21
CA ILE A 44 1.78 4.01 -7.27
C ILE A 44 1.19 5.17 -8.07
N ARG A 45 1.28 5.12 -9.40
CA ARG A 45 0.59 6.09 -10.27
C ARG A 45 -0.62 5.45 -10.89
N VAL A 46 -1.76 6.11 -10.76
CA VAL A 46 -3.03 5.67 -11.32
C VAL A 46 -3.50 6.70 -12.34
N PHE A 47 -3.73 6.24 -13.57
CA PHE A 47 -4.33 7.03 -14.63
C PHE A 47 -5.80 6.70 -14.76
N GLY A 48 -6.61 7.75 -14.86
CA GLY A 48 -8.04 7.63 -14.73
C GLY A 48 -8.81 8.75 -15.39
N ALA A 49 -10.10 8.76 -15.08
CA ALA A 49 -10.97 9.90 -15.37
C ALA A 49 -11.99 10.09 -14.25
N THR A 50 -12.32 11.34 -13.93
CA THR A 50 -13.42 11.67 -13.02
C THR A 50 -14.77 11.25 -13.62
N GLU A 51 -15.83 11.38 -12.83
CA GLU A 51 -17.24 11.18 -13.26
C GLU A 51 -17.60 12.04 -14.49
N THR A 52 -16.96 13.20 -14.63
CA THR A 52 -17.20 14.18 -15.69
C THR A 52 -16.29 14.00 -16.89
N GLY A 53 -15.39 13.01 -16.85
CA GLY A 53 -14.47 12.68 -17.94
C GLY A 53 -13.11 13.37 -17.89
N GLN A 54 -12.84 14.23 -16.90
CA GLN A 54 -11.54 14.88 -16.72
C GLN A 54 -10.46 13.83 -16.45
N LYS A 55 -9.39 13.83 -17.25
CA LYS A 55 -8.29 12.86 -17.10
C LYS A 55 -7.49 13.20 -15.85
N VAL A 56 -7.17 12.17 -15.08
CA VAL A 56 -6.50 12.30 -13.78
C VAL A 56 -5.26 11.42 -13.77
N CYS A 57 -4.16 11.98 -13.25
CA CYS A 57 -3.00 11.23 -12.77
C CYS A 57 -2.99 11.33 -11.24
N ALA A 58 -3.09 10.21 -10.54
CA ALA A 58 -3.05 10.17 -9.08
C ALA A 58 -1.80 9.44 -8.59
N HIS A 59 -1.03 10.09 -7.72
CA HIS A 59 0.11 9.53 -7.01
C HIS A 59 -0.37 9.02 -5.65
N ILE A 60 -0.29 7.71 -5.44
CA ILE A 60 -0.75 7.05 -4.21
C ILE A 60 0.46 6.77 -3.32
N HIS A 61 0.46 7.38 -2.14
CA HIS A 61 1.54 7.37 -1.16
C HIS A 61 1.25 6.44 0.02
N GLY A 62 2.31 5.81 0.55
CA GLY A 62 2.23 4.97 1.75
C GLY A 62 1.79 3.51 1.53
N ALA A 63 1.61 3.08 0.28
CA ALA A 63 1.42 1.66 -0.05
C ALA A 63 2.80 0.97 -0.10
N LEU A 64 3.20 0.25 0.96
CA LEU A 64 4.46 -0.51 0.96
C LEU A 64 4.19 -1.99 0.68
N PRO A 65 4.95 -2.65 -0.22
CA PRO A 65 4.85 -4.09 -0.40
C PRO A 65 5.29 -4.82 0.87
N TYR A 66 4.66 -5.96 1.16
CA TYR A 66 4.98 -6.75 2.34
C TYR A 66 4.89 -8.25 2.10
N LEU A 67 5.53 -9.00 3.00
CA LEU A 67 5.34 -10.44 3.19
C LEU A 67 5.15 -10.75 4.69
N TYR A 68 4.73 -11.97 5.00
CA TYR A 68 4.64 -12.43 6.39
C TYR A 68 5.62 -13.57 6.69
N LEU A 69 6.12 -13.60 7.92
CA LEU A 69 6.97 -14.67 8.47
C LEU A 69 6.36 -15.17 9.78
N GLU A 70 6.25 -16.47 9.97
CA GLU A 70 5.75 -17.05 11.24
C GLU A 70 6.70 -16.70 12.40
N TYR A 71 6.11 -16.34 13.54
CA TYR A 71 6.83 -15.93 14.74
C TYR A 71 6.46 -16.80 15.94
N ASP A 72 7.44 -17.58 16.40
CA ASP A 72 7.30 -18.51 17.52
C ASP A 72 8.03 -18.03 18.79
N GLY A 73 8.46 -16.76 18.79
CA GLY A 73 9.23 -16.18 19.90
C GLY A 73 8.35 -15.73 21.07
N SER A 74 9.02 -15.19 22.11
CA SER A 74 8.34 -14.56 23.24
C SER A 74 7.53 -13.34 22.78
N LEU A 75 6.35 -13.13 23.36
CA LEU A 75 5.50 -11.96 23.11
C LEU A 75 5.84 -10.76 24.00
N GLU A 76 6.86 -10.90 24.85
CA GLU A 76 7.38 -9.77 25.63
C GLU A 76 7.95 -8.71 24.69
N GLN A 77 7.56 -7.45 24.90
CA GLN A 77 7.85 -6.34 23.98
C GLN A 77 9.35 -6.22 23.66
N ASP A 78 10.21 -6.28 24.69
CA ASP A 78 11.66 -6.19 24.52
C ASP A 78 12.24 -7.34 23.69
N ALA A 79 11.67 -8.54 23.82
CA ALA A 79 12.11 -9.71 23.09
C ALA A 79 11.67 -9.65 21.62
N VAL A 80 10.46 -9.16 21.36
CA VAL A 80 9.92 -8.90 20.02
C VAL A 80 10.75 -7.83 19.32
N ASP A 81 10.98 -6.70 19.98
CA ASP A 81 11.74 -5.57 19.41
C ASP A 81 13.19 -5.98 19.11
N ALA A 82 13.84 -6.70 20.03
CA ALA A 82 15.18 -7.24 19.79
C ALA A 82 15.20 -8.22 18.60
N TYR A 83 14.18 -9.07 18.46
CA TYR A 83 14.08 -9.98 17.31
C TYR A 83 13.86 -9.21 16.00
N ILE A 84 12.96 -8.24 15.98
CA ILE A 84 12.67 -7.38 14.83
C ILE A 84 13.94 -6.66 14.36
N GLN A 85 14.71 -6.06 15.29
CA GLN A 85 15.95 -5.38 14.94
C GLN A 85 16.99 -6.33 14.34
N ARG A 86 17.19 -7.52 14.94
CA ARG A 86 18.10 -8.53 14.38
C ARG A 86 17.67 -9.00 13.00
N LEU A 87 16.37 -9.27 12.81
CA LEU A 87 15.80 -9.69 11.54
C LEU A 87 16.02 -8.63 10.46
N ARG A 88 15.72 -7.36 10.78
CA ARG A 88 15.92 -6.23 9.87
C ARG A 88 17.37 -6.10 9.42
N ILE A 89 18.31 -6.07 10.36
CA ILE A 89 19.76 -5.99 10.04
C ILE A 89 20.19 -7.18 9.17
N SER A 90 19.73 -8.39 9.50
CA SER A 90 20.07 -9.58 8.71
C SER A 90 19.50 -9.54 7.30
N ILE A 91 18.29 -9.02 7.09
CA ILE A 91 17.68 -8.86 5.77
C ILE A 91 18.46 -7.82 4.95
N ASP A 92 18.70 -6.64 5.52
CA ASP A 92 19.41 -5.55 4.83
C ASP A 92 20.82 -6.01 4.40
N HIS A 93 21.53 -6.70 5.30
CA HIS A 93 22.85 -7.26 5.03
C HIS A 93 22.82 -8.34 3.94
N ALA A 94 21.89 -9.31 4.01
CA ALA A 94 21.79 -10.38 3.03
C ALA A 94 21.44 -9.87 1.63
N LEU A 95 20.52 -8.90 1.53
CA LEU A 95 20.18 -8.25 0.26
C LEU A 95 21.36 -7.43 -0.28
N ALA A 96 22.05 -6.67 0.56
CA ALA A 96 23.24 -5.91 0.14
C ALA A 96 24.31 -6.83 -0.46
N ILE A 97 24.64 -7.94 0.20
CA ILE A 97 25.57 -8.95 -0.32
C ILE A 97 25.08 -9.53 -1.64
N SER A 98 23.80 -9.90 -1.69
CA SER A 98 23.22 -10.50 -2.88
C SER A 98 23.30 -9.59 -4.12
N TYR A 99 23.19 -8.28 -3.93
CA TYR A 99 23.32 -7.30 -5.02
C TYR A 99 24.76 -6.82 -5.23
N ARG A 100 25.75 -7.48 -4.59
CA ARG A 100 27.18 -7.08 -4.63
C ARG A 100 27.39 -5.61 -4.25
N ARG A 101 26.54 -5.09 -3.35
CA ARG A 101 26.68 -3.75 -2.78
C ARG A 101 27.51 -3.86 -1.50
N ASN A 102 28.17 -2.76 -1.13
CA ASN A 102 28.89 -2.69 0.13
C ASN A 102 27.91 -2.83 1.30
N ALA A 103 27.85 -4.02 1.90
CA ALA A 103 26.94 -4.33 3.01
C ALA A 103 27.22 -3.50 4.28
N TYR A 104 28.41 -2.91 4.37
CA TYR A 104 28.81 -1.98 5.43
C TYR A 104 28.38 -0.53 5.18
N ASN A 105 27.74 -0.24 4.04
CA ASN A 105 27.19 1.08 3.78
C ASN A 105 25.90 1.25 4.59
N SER A 106 25.97 2.06 5.65
CA SER A 106 24.86 2.34 6.57
C SER A 106 23.66 3.04 5.93
N ARG A 107 23.73 3.40 4.65
CA ARG A 107 22.65 4.06 3.88
C ARG A 107 21.83 3.09 3.04
N LEU A 108 22.16 1.80 3.02
CA LEU A 108 21.41 0.81 2.25
C LEU A 108 20.30 0.21 3.12
N HIS A 109 19.11 0.77 3.01
CA HIS A 109 17.91 0.24 3.64
C HIS A 109 17.04 -0.47 2.61
N PHE A 110 16.65 -1.71 2.91
CA PHE A 110 15.72 -2.49 2.10
C PHE A 110 14.40 -2.69 2.84
N VAL A 111 14.47 -2.94 4.14
CA VAL A 111 13.30 -3.06 5.02
C VAL A 111 12.83 -1.68 5.48
N GLY A 112 11.55 -1.37 5.25
CA GLY A 112 10.92 -0.14 5.72
C GLY A 112 10.43 -0.25 7.16
N HIS A 113 9.56 -1.23 7.42
CA HIS A 113 8.93 -1.46 8.72
C HIS A 113 8.76 -2.96 8.98
N ILE A 114 8.73 -3.38 10.25
CA ILE A 114 8.30 -4.72 10.65
C ILE A 114 7.30 -4.58 11.80
N SER A 115 6.13 -5.21 11.64
CA SER A 115 5.08 -5.23 12.68
C SER A 115 4.75 -6.65 13.11
N LEU A 116 4.52 -6.84 14.40
CA LEU A 116 3.97 -8.09 14.93
C LEU A 116 2.46 -8.10 14.71
N VAL A 117 1.97 -9.15 14.04
CA VAL A 117 0.55 -9.35 13.72
C VAL A 117 0.10 -10.76 14.10
N LYS A 118 -1.21 -10.97 14.11
CA LYS A 118 -1.80 -12.30 14.27
C LYS A 118 -2.59 -12.68 13.03
N GLY A 119 -2.59 -13.95 12.69
CA GLY A 119 -3.28 -14.49 11.52
C GLY A 119 -3.62 -15.96 11.68
N VAL A 120 -4.39 -16.50 10.72
CA VAL A 120 -4.67 -17.93 10.61
C VAL A 120 -4.12 -18.38 9.26
N PRO A 121 -3.20 -19.37 9.21
CA PRO A 121 -2.69 -19.88 7.94
C PRO A 121 -3.83 -20.42 7.07
N PHE A 122 -3.84 -20.03 5.80
CA PHE A 122 -4.87 -20.48 4.84
C PHE A 122 -4.63 -21.90 4.34
N PHE A 123 -3.37 -22.28 4.10
CA PHE A 123 -3.06 -23.60 3.56
C PHE A 123 -3.05 -24.65 4.66
N GLY A 124 -3.99 -25.60 4.60
CA GLY A 124 -4.23 -26.60 5.65
C GLY A 124 -5.45 -26.27 6.50
N TYR A 125 -5.81 -27.17 7.42
CA TYR A 125 -6.89 -26.93 8.37
C TYR A 125 -6.32 -26.38 9.68
N HIS A 126 -6.52 -25.09 9.93
CA HIS A 126 -6.04 -24.40 11.12
C HIS A 126 -7.18 -23.71 11.85
N VAL A 127 -7.20 -23.85 13.18
CA VAL A 127 -8.08 -23.12 14.08
C VAL A 127 -7.21 -22.44 15.14
N GLY A 128 -7.48 -21.18 15.40
CA GLY A 128 -6.72 -20.38 16.37
C GLY A 128 -5.67 -19.47 15.71
N TYR A 129 -5.34 -18.39 16.43
CA TYR A 129 -4.37 -17.43 15.96
C TYR A 129 -2.94 -17.94 16.11
N LYS A 130 -2.13 -17.66 15.10
CA LYS A 130 -0.68 -17.69 15.16
C LYS A 130 -0.12 -16.28 15.02
N TYR A 131 1.11 -16.09 15.46
CA TYR A 131 1.81 -14.81 15.36
C TYR A 131 2.69 -14.80 14.11
N PHE A 132 2.73 -13.64 13.47
CA PHE A 132 3.52 -13.39 12.28
C PHE A 132 4.20 -12.03 12.37
N LEU A 133 5.34 -11.89 11.72
CA LEU A 133 5.98 -10.61 11.44
C LEU A 133 5.60 -10.18 10.02
N LYS A 134 4.92 -9.05 9.90
CA LYS A 134 4.64 -8.39 8.62
C LYS A 134 5.83 -7.49 8.28
N VAL A 135 6.61 -7.90 7.28
CA VAL A 135 7.84 -7.23 6.85
C VAL A 135 7.53 -6.38 5.63
N TYR A 136 7.59 -5.06 5.78
CA TYR A 136 7.42 -4.09 4.70
C TYR A 136 8.76 -3.77 4.03
N ILE A 137 8.78 -3.75 2.70
CA ILE A 137 9.97 -3.53 1.89
C ILE A 137 9.85 -2.20 1.13
N LEU A 138 10.95 -1.48 1.00
CA LEU A 138 10.98 -0.16 0.36
C LEU A 138 10.90 -0.22 -1.17
N ASN A 139 11.42 -1.30 -1.78
CA ASN A 139 11.37 -1.50 -3.21
C ASN A 139 10.70 -2.84 -3.57
N PRO A 140 9.53 -2.81 -4.27
CA PRO A 140 8.82 -4.00 -4.72
C PRO A 140 9.67 -5.01 -5.49
N LEU A 141 10.68 -4.55 -6.24
CA LEU A 141 11.55 -5.41 -7.05
C LEU A 141 12.42 -6.35 -6.21
N ASN A 142 12.63 -6.03 -4.93
CA ASN A 142 13.43 -6.86 -4.03
C ASN A 142 12.62 -8.02 -3.41
N MET A 143 11.30 -8.06 -3.61
CA MET A 143 10.41 -9.04 -2.97
C MET A 143 10.78 -10.48 -3.32
N THR A 144 10.93 -10.78 -4.62
CA THR A 144 11.30 -12.12 -5.09
C THR A 144 12.64 -12.56 -4.51
N ARG A 145 13.62 -11.65 -4.54
CA ARG A 145 14.96 -11.97 -4.04
C ARG A 145 14.99 -12.19 -2.54
N LEU A 146 14.23 -11.41 -1.78
CA LEU A 146 14.06 -11.60 -0.35
C LEU A 146 13.44 -12.97 -0.03
N ALA A 147 12.39 -13.35 -0.75
CA ALA A 147 11.74 -14.65 -0.59
C ALA A 147 12.73 -15.81 -0.80
N ASP A 148 13.58 -15.74 -1.83
CA ASP A 148 14.62 -16.74 -2.08
C ASP A 148 15.63 -16.85 -0.92
N LEU A 149 16.11 -15.70 -0.42
CA LEU A 149 17.10 -15.66 0.67
C LEU A 149 16.54 -16.19 2.00
N LEU A 150 15.25 -15.98 2.26
CA LEU A 150 14.54 -16.54 3.41
C LEU A 150 14.45 -18.07 3.32
N GLN A 151 14.09 -18.60 2.15
CA GLN A 151 13.98 -20.04 1.91
C GLN A 151 15.35 -20.75 1.93
N GLN A 152 16.41 -20.07 1.48
CA GLN A 152 17.79 -20.58 1.54
C GLN A 152 18.36 -20.58 2.96
N GLY A 153 17.67 -19.96 3.93
CA GLY A 153 18.15 -19.84 5.31
C GLY A 153 19.35 -18.90 5.47
N THR A 154 19.57 -17.99 4.52
CA THR A 154 20.67 -17.00 4.60
C THR A 154 20.40 -15.96 5.69
N ILE A 155 19.13 -15.66 5.95
CA ILE A 155 18.72 -14.69 6.96
C ILE A 155 18.64 -15.40 8.32
N LEU A 156 19.34 -14.86 9.32
CA LEU A 156 19.46 -15.42 10.68
C LEU A 156 19.90 -16.91 10.75
N ALA A 157 20.53 -17.44 9.69
CA ALA A 157 20.88 -18.86 9.57
C ALA A 157 19.67 -19.81 9.80
N LYS A 158 18.44 -19.35 9.50
CA LYS A 158 17.21 -20.11 9.68
C LYS A 158 16.41 -20.14 8.38
N VAL A 159 16.03 -21.33 7.94
CA VAL A 159 15.07 -21.49 6.83
C VAL A 159 13.72 -20.95 7.29
N MET A 160 13.23 -19.94 6.59
CA MET A 160 11.97 -19.28 6.89
C MET A 160 11.05 -19.33 5.68
N GLN A 161 9.82 -19.78 5.86
CA GLN A 161 8.80 -19.78 4.82
C GLN A 161 8.19 -18.38 4.68
N PRO A 162 8.35 -17.70 3.54
CA PRO A 162 7.63 -16.46 3.27
C PRO A 162 6.18 -16.77 2.92
N TYR A 163 5.26 -16.03 3.54
CA TYR A 163 3.83 -16.06 3.22
C TYR A 163 3.46 -14.80 2.42
N GLU A 164 2.58 -14.97 1.43
CA GLU A 164 2.10 -13.91 0.51
C GLU A 164 3.17 -13.22 -0.34
N SER A 165 4.41 -13.70 -0.37
CA SER A 165 5.49 -13.09 -1.18
C SER A 165 5.30 -13.22 -2.70
N HIS A 166 4.37 -14.07 -3.14
CA HIS A 166 4.03 -14.28 -4.56
C HIS A 166 3.01 -13.26 -5.07
N LEU A 167 2.36 -12.49 -4.19
CA LEU A 167 1.43 -11.45 -4.60
C LEU A 167 2.20 -10.29 -5.22
N GLN A 168 1.78 -9.90 -6.42
CA GLN A 168 2.35 -8.72 -7.08
C GLN A 168 1.98 -7.46 -6.31
N TYR A 169 2.92 -6.52 -6.20
CA TYR A 169 2.77 -5.30 -5.41
C TYR A 169 1.47 -4.52 -5.71
N LEU A 170 1.15 -4.28 -6.98
CA LEU A 170 -0.05 -3.54 -7.36
C LEU A 170 -1.33 -4.31 -6.99
N LEU A 171 -1.32 -5.64 -7.14
CA LEU A 171 -2.46 -6.48 -6.76
C LEU A 171 -2.66 -6.49 -5.25
N GLN A 172 -1.57 -6.57 -4.48
CA GLN A 172 -1.61 -6.50 -3.01
C GLN A 172 -2.25 -5.18 -2.55
N TRP A 173 -1.84 -4.05 -3.13
CA TRP A 173 -2.47 -2.76 -2.87
C TRP A 173 -3.96 -2.72 -3.26
N MET A 174 -4.32 -3.24 -4.43
CA MET A 174 -5.72 -3.29 -4.86
C MET A 174 -6.58 -4.14 -3.91
N CYS A 175 -6.08 -5.29 -3.47
CA CYS A 175 -6.77 -6.13 -2.49
C CYS A 175 -6.93 -5.44 -1.13
N ASP A 176 -5.86 -4.80 -0.65
CA ASP A 176 -5.86 -4.13 0.66
C ASP A 176 -6.93 -3.03 0.73
N TYR A 177 -7.12 -2.26 -0.34
CA TYR A 177 -8.02 -1.10 -0.38
C TYR A 177 -9.35 -1.36 -1.10
N ASN A 178 -9.68 -2.62 -1.40
CA ASN A 178 -10.91 -3.02 -2.09
C ASN A 178 -11.09 -2.31 -3.45
N LEU A 179 -10.03 -2.30 -4.27
CA LEU A 179 -10.00 -1.62 -5.56
C LEU A 179 -10.14 -2.62 -6.70
N TYR A 180 -10.88 -2.22 -7.73
CA TYR A 180 -11.14 -3.03 -8.91
C TYR A 180 -10.76 -2.27 -10.18
N GLY A 181 -10.30 -3.01 -11.19
CA GLY A 181 -10.04 -2.44 -12.51
C GLY A 181 -11.29 -1.80 -13.10
N CYS A 182 -11.14 -0.64 -13.73
CA CYS A 182 -12.21 0.18 -14.31
C CYS A 182 -13.27 0.69 -13.31
N ALA A 183 -13.12 0.42 -12.01
CA ALA A 183 -14.00 0.94 -10.97
C ALA A 183 -13.52 2.31 -10.46
N TYR A 184 -14.35 2.96 -9.67
CA TYR A 184 -14.04 4.24 -9.05
C TYR A 184 -13.24 4.08 -7.76
N ILE A 185 -12.22 4.92 -7.60
CA ILE A 185 -11.51 5.16 -6.34
C ILE A 185 -12.12 6.40 -5.71
N ASP A 186 -12.58 6.26 -4.48
CA ASP A 186 -13.21 7.32 -3.71
C ASP A 186 -12.23 7.81 -2.64
N CYS A 187 -11.84 9.08 -2.72
CA CYS A 187 -10.85 9.68 -1.84
C CYS A 187 -11.50 10.74 -0.94
N ALA A 188 -11.22 10.65 0.35
CA ALA A 188 -11.68 11.61 1.36
C ALA A 188 -10.94 12.94 1.26
N LYS A 189 -9.64 12.87 0.99
CA LYS A 189 -8.73 14.01 0.88
C LYS A 189 -7.75 13.75 -0.26
N VAL A 190 -7.44 14.81 -0.99
CA VAL A 190 -6.46 14.83 -2.06
C VAL A 190 -5.74 16.18 -2.03
N LYS A 191 -4.50 16.20 -2.52
CA LYS A 191 -3.77 17.46 -2.75
C LYS A 191 -3.45 17.56 -4.24
N PHE A 192 -3.84 18.65 -4.87
CA PHE A 192 -3.69 18.90 -6.30
C PHE A 192 -2.29 19.43 -6.59
N ARG A 193 -1.66 18.96 -7.66
CA ARG A 193 -0.41 19.57 -8.15
C ARG A 193 -0.72 20.68 -9.15
N ASP A 194 0.07 21.74 -9.08
CA ASP A 194 0.00 22.86 -10.01
C ASP A 194 0.62 22.49 -11.38
N PRO A 195 0.11 23.00 -12.51
CA PRO A 195 -1.09 23.83 -12.67
C PRO A 195 -2.40 23.04 -12.69
N VAL A 196 -3.42 23.57 -12.01
CA VAL A 196 -4.80 23.10 -12.11
C VAL A 196 -5.50 23.68 -13.35
N PRO A 197 -6.53 23.03 -13.92
CA PRO A 197 -7.23 23.56 -15.09
C PRO A 197 -7.90 24.91 -14.83
N ASP A 198 -7.74 25.85 -15.77
CA ASP A 198 -8.47 27.13 -15.77
C ASP A 198 -9.92 26.91 -16.22
N SER A 199 -10.87 27.32 -15.38
CA SER A 199 -12.30 27.32 -15.67
C SER A 199 -12.67 28.03 -16.99
N LEU A 200 -11.97 29.10 -17.36
CA LEU A 200 -12.26 29.91 -18.55
C LEU A 200 -11.87 29.21 -19.86
N GLU A 201 -10.83 28.37 -19.82
CA GLU A 201 -10.34 27.63 -20.98
C GLU A 201 -10.99 26.25 -21.15
N MET A 202 -11.90 25.87 -20.24
CA MET A 202 -12.52 24.54 -20.29
C MET A 202 -13.54 24.41 -21.44
N ARG A 203 -13.30 23.41 -22.30
CA ARG A 203 -14.22 23.04 -23.38
C ARG A 203 -15.54 22.43 -22.92
N ASN A 204 -15.56 21.83 -21.73
CA ASN A 204 -16.73 21.14 -21.18
C ASN A 204 -17.15 21.79 -19.85
N PRO A 205 -18.32 22.46 -19.79
CA PRO A 205 -18.77 23.12 -18.58
C PRO A 205 -19.20 22.14 -17.47
N ALA A 206 -19.35 20.84 -17.78
CA ALA A 206 -19.68 19.83 -16.77
C ALA A 206 -18.47 19.38 -15.94
N HIS A 207 -17.25 19.80 -16.30
CA HIS A 207 -16.05 19.50 -15.53
C HIS A 207 -16.10 20.20 -14.17
N LYS A 208 -15.88 19.44 -13.09
CA LYS A 208 -16.08 19.89 -11.70
C LYS A 208 -14.81 20.45 -11.07
N TRP A 209 -13.63 20.02 -11.53
CA TRP A 209 -12.36 20.31 -10.88
C TRP A 209 -11.53 21.27 -11.73
N HIS A 210 -11.46 22.52 -11.28
CA HIS A 210 -10.77 23.65 -11.88
C HIS A 210 -10.39 24.69 -10.80
N ASP A 211 -9.63 25.71 -11.17
CA ASP A 211 -9.15 26.82 -10.33
C ASP A 211 -10.19 27.45 -9.39
N GLN A 212 -11.43 27.67 -9.84
CA GLN A 212 -12.50 28.24 -9.00
C GLN A 212 -13.11 27.24 -8.00
N SER A 213 -13.02 25.94 -8.28
CA SER A 213 -13.59 24.87 -7.44
C SER A 213 -12.59 24.32 -6.42
N ILE A 214 -11.29 24.38 -6.75
CA ILE A 214 -10.20 23.86 -5.93
C ILE A 214 -9.71 24.97 -5.01
N LEU A 215 -9.78 24.73 -3.71
CA LEU A 215 -9.26 25.70 -2.73
C LEU A 215 -7.74 25.79 -2.83
N SER A 216 -7.19 26.99 -2.71
CA SER A 216 -5.74 27.24 -2.78
C SER A 216 -4.93 26.40 -1.77
N GLY A 217 -5.48 26.15 -0.58
CA GLY A 217 -4.85 25.28 0.44
C GLY A 217 -4.81 23.80 0.06
N TRP A 218 -5.50 23.38 -1.00
CA TRP A 218 -5.44 22.01 -1.53
C TRP A 218 -4.46 21.89 -2.69
N ILE A 219 -3.78 22.96 -3.08
CA ILE A 219 -2.78 22.95 -4.13
C ILE A 219 -1.39 22.84 -3.47
N SER A 220 -0.60 21.87 -3.94
CA SER A 220 0.80 21.70 -3.55
C SER A 220 1.68 22.79 -4.15
N ASP A 221 2.77 23.14 -3.46
CA ASP A 221 3.78 24.05 -4.03
C ASP A 221 4.46 23.39 -5.24
N ALA A 222 4.42 24.07 -6.39
CA ALA A 222 5.01 23.62 -7.64
C ALA A 222 6.52 23.39 -7.54
N ASN A 223 7.21 24.08 -6.62
CA ASN A 223 8.65 23.92 -6.42
C ASN A 223 9.00 22.61 -5.70
N GLU A 224 8.14 22.17 -4.77
CA GLU A 224 8.35 20.94 -4.01
C GLU A 224 7.84 19.71 -4.77
N LEU A 225 6.68 19.83 -5.39
CA LEU A 225 5.98 18.74 -6.06
C LEU A 225 5.60 19.15 -7.48
N PRO A 226 6.57 19.15 -8.42
CA PRO A 226 6.30 19.48 -9.80
C PRO A 226 5.42 18.41 -10.44
N ARG A 227 4.63 18.85 -11.42
CA ARG A 227 3.80 17.99 -12.25
C ARG A 227 4.65 16.99 -13.05
N GLN A 228 4.21 15.74 -13.12
CA GLN A 228 4.94 14.65 -13.78
C GLN A 228 4.16 14.01 -14.94
N SER A 229 2.91 14.42 -15.16
CA SER A 229 2.04 13.88 -16.20
C SER A 229 1.55 14.93 -17.19
N HIS A 230 0.97 14.47 -18.31
CA HIS A 230 0.25 15.33 -19.24
C HIS A 230 -1.26 15.41 -18.95
N CYS A 231 -1.72 14.86 -17.83
CA CYS A 231 -3.14 14.91 -17.46
C CYS A 231 -3.53 16.34 -17.02
N PRO A 232 -4.77 16.78 -17.30
CA PRO A 232 -5.28 18.05 -16.79
C PRO A 232 -5.32 18.12 -15.27
N ILE A 233 -5.63 17.01 -14.60
CA ILE A 233 -5.64 16.93 -13.14
C ILE A 233 -4.52 15.99 -12.70
N GLU A 234 -3.68 16.46 -11.79
CA GLU A 234 -2.68 15.65 -11.10
C GLU A 234 -2.85 15.80 -9.59
N VAL A 235 -2.92 14.69 -8.85
CA VAL A 235 -3.19 14.69 -7.42
C VAL A 235 -2.28 13.74 -6.65
N ASP A 236 -1.97 14.08 -5.41
CA ASP A 236 -1.36 13.22 -4.42
C ASP A 236 -2.43 12.73 -3.44
N VAL A 237 -2.42 11.43 -3.15
CA VAL A 237 -3.40 10.76 -2.29
C VAL A 237 -2.67 9.85 -1.31
N CYS A 238 -2.91 10.05 -0.01
CA CYS A 238 -2.44 9.11 1.00
C CYS A 238 -3.37 7.89 1.04
N VAL A 239 -2.80 6.70 1.19
CA VAL A 239 -3.61 5.46 1.26
C VAL A 239 -4.70 5.47 2.34
N GLN A 240 -4.48 6.16 3.47
CA GLN A 240 -5.46 6.30 4.55
C GLN A 240 -6.75 7.04 4.13
N ASP A 241 -6.68 7.84 3.07
CA ASP A 241 -7.79 8.65 2.57
C ASP A 241 -8.61 7.90 1.50
N ILE A 242 -8.22 6.68 1.10
CA ILE A 242 -8.99 5.83 0.20
C ILE A 242 -10.19 5.22 0.95
N LEU A 243 -11.39 5.64 0.57
CA LEU A 243 -12.65 5.31 1.24
C LEU A 243 -13.16 3.91 0.93
N ASN A 244 -12.82 3.35 -0.25
CA ASN A 244 -13.25 2.01 -0.67
C ASN A 244 -12.92 0.91 0.37
N ARG A 245 -11.84 1.10 1.15
CA ARG A 245 -11.45 0.19 2.24
C ARG A 245 -12.56 -0.01 3.28
N LYS A 246 -13.42 0.98 3.49
CA LYS A 246 -14.48 0.96 4.50
C LYS A 246 -15.66 0.06 4.11
N GLU A 247 -15.74 -0.36 2.85
CA GLU A 247 -16.79 -1.25 2.34
C GLU A 247 -16.59 -2.71 2.74
N ILE A 248 -15.35 -3.10 3.07
CA ILE A 248 -15.00 -4.47 3.45
C ILE A 248 -14.78 -4.61 4.95
N HIS A 249 -15.38 -5.65 5.53
CA HIS A 249 -15.31 -5.96 6.96
C HIS A 249 -14.58 -7.26 7.23
N SER A 250 -13.76 -7.27 8.28
CA SER A 250 -13.07 -8.48 8.75
C SER A 250 -14.06 -9.42 9.44
N ARG A 251 -13.95 -10.72 9.15
CA ARG A 251 -14.76 -11.78 9.75
C ARG A 251 -13.88 -12.69 10.61
N PRO A 252 -13.82 -12.50 11.93
CA PRO A 252 -13.04 -13.34 12.82
C PRO A 252 -13.81 -14.63 13.13
N ILE A 253 -13.88 -15.52 12.15
CA ILE A 253 -14.61 -16.80 12.23
C ILE A 253 -13.68 -18.01 12.40
N HIS A 254 -12.41 -17.91 11.99
CA HIS A 254 -11.45 -19.03 12.01
C HIS A 254 -10.55 -19.09 13.25
N HIS A 255 -10.73 -18.18 14.21
CA HIS A 255 -9.97 -18.22 15.48
C HIS A 255 -10.54 -19.23 16.48
N ASP A 256 -11.77 -19.69 16.27
CA ASP A 256 -12.49 -20.67 17.09
C ASP A 256 -13.56 -21.36 16.22
N PHE A 257 -14.24 -22.39 16.71
CA PHE A 257 -15.27 -23.15 15.99
C PHE A 257 -16.60 -22.40 15.85
N LYS A 258 -16.58 -21.08 15.60
CA LYS A 258 -17.78 -20.23 15.56
C LYS A 258 -18.79 -20.66 14.51
N GLU A 259 -18.33 -21.13 13.35
CA GLU A 259 -19.19 -21.63 12.26
C GLU A 259 -20.00 -22.87 12.64
N ARG A 260 -19.54 -23.66 13.62
CA ARG A 260 -20.27 -24.83 14.11
C ARG A 260 -21.53 -24.43 14.90
N PHE A 261 -21.51 -23.27 15.53
CA PHE A 261 -22.56 -22.81 16.44
C PHE A 261 -23.38 -21.66 15.88
N ASN A 262 -22.85 -20.92 14.90
CA ASN A 262 -23.54 -19.82 14.24
C ASN A 262 -23.84 -20.20 12.79
N HIS A 263 -25.12 -20.34 12.45
CA HIS A 263 -25.57 -20.46 11.08
C HIS A 263 -25.39 -19.12 10.34
N LEU A 264 -24.46 -19.08 9.38
CA LEU A 264 -24.33 -17.95 8.46
C LEU A 264 -25.58 -17.89 7.56
N ALA A 265 -26.09 -16.69 7.32
CA ALA A 265 -27.26 -16.51 6.48
C ALA A 265 -26.94 -16.97 5.04
N PRO A 266 -27.81 -17.79 4.40
CA PRO A 266 -27.53 -18.38 3.08
C PRO A 266 -27.40 -17.35 1.94
N ASP A 267 -27.85 -16.12 2.14
CA ASP A 267 -27.92 -15.08 1.10
C ASP A 267 -26.73 -14.07 1.15
N GLU A 268 -25.73 -14.30 1.99
CA GLU A 268 -24.60 -13.38 2.13
C GLU A 268 -23.65 -13.45 0.92
N LYS A 269 -23.52 -12.33 0.19
CA LYS A 269 -22.65 -12.23 -0.98
C LYS A 269 -21.24 -11.84 -0.55
N TYR A 270 -20.29 -12.76 -0.71
CA TYR A 270 -18.89 -12.52 -0.33
C TYR A 270 -18.05 -11.82 -1.40
N VAL A 271 -18.52 -11.77 -2.64
CA VAL A 271 -17.83 -11.11 -3.76
C VAL A 271 -18.50 -9.76 -4.03
N HIS A 272 -17.91 -8.68 -3.50
CA HIS A 272 -18.46 -7.32 -3.60
C HIS A 272 -18.65 -6.86 -5.05
N SER A 273 -17.75 -7.21 -5.96
CA SER A 273 -17.87 -6.88 -7.39
C SER A 273 -19.10 -7.51 -8.05
N MET A 274 -19.54 -8.69 -7.61
CA MET A 274 -20.75 -9.36 -8.11
C MET A 274 -22.02 -8.74 -7.55
N ALA A 275 -21.97 -8.18 -6.34
CA ALA A 275 -23.12 -7.51 -5.74
C ALA A 275 -23.58 -6.32 -6.59
N ALA A 276 -22.63 -5.51 -7.11
CA ALA A 276 -22.91 -4.38 -7.99
C ALA A 276 -23.46 -4.78 -9.37
N ALA A 277 -23.00 -5.92 -9.93
CA ALA A 277 -23.48 -6.41 -11.22
C ALA A 277 -24.95 -6.87 -11.18
N HIS A 278 -25.40 -7.43 -10.05
CA HIS A 278 -26.77 -7.90 -9.88
C HIS A 278 -27.79 -6.79 -9.55
N SER A 279 -27.34 -5.60 -9.15
CA SER A 279 -28.20 -4.43 -8.93
C SER A 279 -28.49 -3.62 -10.20
N LEU A 280 -27.86 -3.95 -11.33
CA LEU A 280 -28.20 -3.36 -12.62
C LEU A 280 -29.53 -3.96 -13.12
N PRO A 281 -30.46 -3.15 -13.67
CA PRO A 281 -31.67 -3.67 -14.27
C PRO A 281 -31.27 -4.68 -15.37
N LYS A 282 -31.82 -5.89 -15.28
CA LYS A 282 -31.71 -6.86 -16.37
C LYS A 282 -32.36 -6.23 -17.59
N PHE A 283 -31.58 -6.07 -18.66
CA PHE A 283 -32.07 -5.64 -19.97
C PHE A 283 -33.12 -6.62 -20.51
#